data_AF-Q8FP88-F1
#
_entry.id   AF-Q8FP88-F1
#
_cell.length_a   1.000
_cell.length_b   1.000
_cell.length_c   1.000
_cell.angle_alpha   90.00
_cell.angle_beta   90.00
_cell.angle_gamma   90.00
#
_symmetry.space_group_name_H-M   'P 1'
#
loop_
_entity.id
_entity.type
_entity.pdbx_description
1 polymer ?
#
loop_
_entity_poly.entity_id
_entity_poly.type
_entity_poly.pdbx_seq_one_letter_code
_entity_poly.pdbx_strand_id
1 'polypeptide(L)'
;MALHLRLLTNLFSPSRKGGKWLTITKDYLMRSFRTAAVAGITALALSLGTASIATAQEDTNTNANLSSVFPALSSGGFAAVGEEWDAGTAVTGEDAFGEEHRRDELPAWVQNMYDLTWIGAIASVLGVIVFPAYNYLVYTGVLK
;
A
#
# COMPACT_ATOMS: atom_id res chain seq x y z
N MET A 1 -36.50 55.59 1.83
CA MET A 1 -35.53 54.60 1.31
C MET A 1 -35.67 53.28 2.08
N ALA A 2 -36.85 52.66 2.00
CA ALA A 2 -37.26 51.56 2.90
C ALA A 2 -38.01 50.44 2.14
N LEU A 3 -37.72 50.24 0.85
CA LEU A 3 -38.49 49.31 0.01
C LEU A 3 -37.67 48.34 -0.84
N HIS A 4 -36.33 48.34 -0.73
CA HIS A 4 -35.49 47.52 -1.61
C HIS A 4 -34.82 46.30 -0.96
N LEU A 5 -35.08 46.01 0.33
CA LEU A 5 -34.41 44.93 1.07
C LEU A 5 -35.31 43.76 1.48
N ARG A 6 -36.45 43.55 0.80
CA ARG A 6 -37.40 42.46 1.13
C ARG A 6 -37.55 41.36 0.06
N LEU A 7 -36.78 41.40 -1.04
CA LEU A 7 -36.95 40.46 -2.15
C LEU A 7 -35.85 39.39 -2.32
N LEU A 8 -34.75 39.41 -1.56
CA LEU A 8 -33.66 38.44 -1.71
C LEU A 8 -33.59 37.35 -0.64
N THR A 9 -34.48 37.35 0.36
CA THR A 9 -34.50 36.32 1.42
C THR A 9 -35.37 35.11 1.12
N ASN A 10 -36.03 35.04 -0.05
CA ASN A 10 -37.05 34.03 -0.34
C ASN A 10 -36.69 32.96 -1.40
N LEU A 11 -35.41 32.79 -1.76
CA LEU A 11 -35.01 31.81 -2.78
C LEU A 11 -34.23 30.58 -2.27
N PHE A 12 -34.07 30.41 -0.96
CA PHE A 12 -33.45 29.20 -0.44
C PHE A 12 -34.20 28.64 0.77
N SER A 13 -35.32 27.98 0.49
CA SER A 13 -35.92 27.03 1.43
C SER A 13 -35.52 25.62 0.98
N PRO A 14 -34.48 25.00 1.59
CA PRO A 14 -34.22 23.59 1.36
C PRO A 14 -35.32 22.79 2.06
N SER A 15 -36.33 22.37 1.29
CA SER A 15 -37.36 21.44 1.73
C SER A 15 -36.72 20.14 2.18
N ARG A 16 -36.80 19.86 3.49
CA ARG A 16 -36.36 18.61 4.12
C ARG A 16 -37.09 17.42 3.49
N LYS A 17 -36.38 16.61 2.72
CA LYS A 17 -36.70 15.17 2.56
C LYS A 17 -35.47 14.35 2.94
N GLY A 18 -35.34 14.13 4.25
CA GLY A 18 -34.24 13.44 4.91
C GLY A 18 -34.26 11.92 4.72
N GLY A 19 -33.99 11.44 3.51
CA GLY A 19 -33.83 10.01 3.27
C GLY A 19 -33.08 9.63 1.99
N LYS A 20 -33.14 10.47 0.94
CA LYS A 20 -32.48 10.17 -0.36
C LYS A 20 -31.03 10.67 -0.48
N TRP A 21 -30.62 11.62 0.36
CA TRP A 21 -29.26 12.18 0.34
C TRP A 21 -28.20 11.24 0.93
N LEU A 22 -28.62 10.28 1.77
CA LEU A 22 -27.71 9.37 2.46
C LEU A 22 -27.30 8.17 1.59
N THR A 23 -28.13 7.77 0.62
CA THR A 23 -27.81 6.69 -0.34
C THR A 23 -26.86 7.18 -1.42
N ILE A 24 -27.14 8.35 -2.02
CA ILE A 24 -26.30 8.92 -3.10
C ILE A 24 -24.85 9.15 -2.65
N THR A 25 -24.64 9.61 -1.41
CA THR A 25 -23.30 9.84 -0.86
C THR A 25 -22.56 8.55 -0.53
N LYS A 26 -23.25 7.52 -0.01
CA LYS A 26 -22.68 6.19 0.24
C LYS A 26 -22.27 5.47 -1.05
N ASP A 27 -23.09 5.57 -2.09
CA ASP A 27 -22.81 4.93 -3.39
C ASP A 27 -21.62 5.59 -4.10
N TYR A 28 -21.47 6.92 -3.98
CA TYR A 28 -20.33 7.65 -4.52
C TYR A 28 -19.03 7.32 -3.79
N LEU A 29 -19.08 7.19 -2.46
CA LEU A 29 -17.95 6.82 -1.62
C LEU A 29 -17.47 5.38 -1.92
N MET A 30 -18.39 4.42 -2.00
CA MET A 30 -18.03 3.02 -2.28
C MET A 30 -17.41 2.83 -3.67
N ARG A 31 -17.79 3.65 -4.66
CA ARG A 31 -17.19 3.62 -5.99
C ARG A 31 -15.80 4.27 -6.02
N SER A 32 -15.57 5.35 -5.25
CA SER A 32 -14.28 6.06 -5.23
C SER A 32 -13.16 5.26 -4.55
N PHE A 33 -13.45 4.54 -3.45
CA PHE A 33 -12.46 3.67 -2.80
C PHE A 33 -11.96 2.55 -3.71
N ARG A 34 -12.88 1.91 -4.45
CA ARG A 34 -12.53 0.85 -5.41
C ARG A 34 -11.62 1.36 -6.53
N THR A 35 -11.86 2.57 -7.05
CA THR A 35 -11.02 3.16 -8.09
C THR A 35 -9.69 3.70 -7.55
N ALA A 36 -9.67 4.23 -6.33
CA ALA A 36 -8.47 4.74 -5.68
C ALA A 36 -7.48 3.61 -5.37
N ALA A 37 -7.96 2.45 -4.92
CA ALA A 37 -7.13 1.29 -4.67
C ALA A 37 -6.39 0.83 -5.95
N VAL A 38 -7.10 0.76 -7.08
CA VAL A 38 -6.51 0.37 -8.37
C VAL A 38 -5.43 1.37 -8.82
N ALA A 39 -5.72 2.67 -8.73
CA ALA A 39 -4.75 3.72 -9.07
C ALA A 39 -3.52 3.68 -8.13
N GLY A 40 -3.74 3.45 -6.84
CA GLY A 40 -2.67 3.30 -5.84
C GLY A 40 -1.76 2.11 -6.13
N ILE A 41 -2.33 0.94 -6.39
CA ILE A 41 -1.55 -0.26 -6.77
C ILE A 41 -0.76 0.00 -8.06
N THR A 42 -1.36 0.68 -9.04
CA THR A 42 -0.67 1.01 -10.30
C THR A 42 0.51 1.96 -10.07
N ALA A 43 0.32 3.01 -9.26
CA ALA A 43 1.40 3.93 -8.92
C ALA A 43 2.53 3.23 -8.16
N LEU A 44 2.21 2.32 -7.24
CA LEU A 44 3.20 1.50 -6.53
C LEU A 44 3.95 0.56 -7.48
N ALA A 45 3.23 -0.13 -8.37
CA ALA A 45 3.83 -1.01 -9.37
C ALA A 45 4.79 -0.22 -10.29
N LEU A 46 4.43 1.00 -10.69
CA LEU A 46 5.29 1.88 -11.47
C LEU A 46 6.53 2.34 -10.69
N SER A 47 6.38 2.67 -9.40
CA SER A 47 7.50 3.04 -8.53
C SER A 47 8.47 1.88 -8.32
N LEU A 48 7.96 0.69 -8.05
CA LEU A 48 8.79 -0.50 -7.82
C LEU A 48 9.38 -1.03 -9.13
N GLY A 49 8.65 -0.94 -10.24
CA GLY A 49 9.13 -1.30 -11.56
C GLY A 49 10.27 -0.40 -12.05
N THR A 50 10.20 0.92 -11.82
CA THR A 50 11.27 1.85 -12.22
C THR A 50 12.55 1.67 -11.41
N ALA A 51 12.45 1.33 -10.11
CA ALA A 51 13.62 1.00 -9.28
C ALA A 51 14.39 -0.23 -9.79
N SER A 52 13.70 -1.21 -10.40
CA SER A 52 14.35 -2.39 -10.99
C SER A 52 15.09 -2.11 -12.31
N ILE A 53 14.71 -1.06 -13.05
CA ILE A 53 15.35 -0.69 -14.32
C ILE A 53 16.55 0.24 -14.08
N ALA A 54 16.47 1.12 -13.07
CA ALA A 54 17.58 2.01 -12.70
C ALA A 54 18.79 1.28 -12.10
N THR A 55 18.62 0.04 -11.63
CA THR A 55 19.70 -0.80 -11.10
C THR A 55 20.44 -1.59 -12.19
N ALA A 56 20.12 -1.40 -13.48
CA ALA A 56 20.67 -2.18 -14.59
C ALA A 56 22.00 -1.63 -15.19
N GLN A 57 22.67 -0.66 -14.58
CA GLN A 57 23.96 -0.21 -15.08
C GLN A 57 24.92 0.22 -13.97
N GLU A 58 25.54 -0.77 -13.31
CA GLU A 58 26.99 -0.91 -13.15
C GLU A 58 27.30 -2.32 -12.62
N ASP A 59 28.33 -2.96 -13.17
CA ASP A 59 28.71 -4.35 -12.87
C ASP A 59 29.04 -4.56 -11.38
N THR A 60 28.10 -5.12 -10.62
CA THR A 60 28.39 -5.95 -9.43
C THR A 60 27.14 -6.75 -9.01
N ASN A 61 27.15 -8.06 -9.34
CA ASN A 61 26.25 -9.13 -8.91
C ASN A 61 25.21 -8.83 -7.80
N THR A 62 24.18 -8.07 -8.12
CA THR A 62 22.98 -7.96 -7.28
C THR A 62 21.75 -7.95 -8.17
N ASN A 63 21.55 -9.05 -8.92
CA ASN A 63 20.27 -9.34 -9.55
C ASN A 63 19.27 -9.67 -8.43
N ALA A 64 18.57 -8.66 -7.93
CA ALA A 64 17.40 -8.87 -7.07
C ALA A 64 16.29 -9.48 -7.93
N ASN A 65 16.36 -10.79 -8.12
CA ASN A 65 15.37 -11.53 -8.87
C ASN A 65 14.13 -11.66 -8.00
N LEU A 66 13.05 -10.95 -8.34
CA LEU A 66 11.80 -11.01 -7.59
C LEU A 66 11.24 -12.45 -7.52
N SER A 67 11.55 -13.28 -8.51
CA SER A 67 11.18 -14.70 -8.54
C SER A 67 11.99 -15.58 -7.58
N SER A 68 13.14 -15.12 -7.08
CA SER A 68 13.85 -15.84 -6.00
C SER A 68 13.21 -15.61 -4.63
N VAL A 69 12.52 -14.47 -4.45
CA VAL A 69 11.77 -14.14 -3.23
C VAL A 69 10.33 -14.63 -3.32
N PHE A 70 9.73 -14.57 -4.51
CA PHE A 70 8.37 -15.04 -4.80
C PHE A 70 8.39 -16.08 -5.92
N PRO A 71 8.65 -17.37 -5.62
CA PRO A 71 8.76 -18.41 -6.63
C PRO A 71 7.53 -18.52 -7.53
N ALA A 72 6.32 -18.45 -6.96
CA ALA A 72 5.06 -18.53 -7.72
C ALA A 72 4.85 -17.37 -8.70
N LEU A 73 5.58 -16.27 -8.56
CA LEU A 73 5.51 -15.18 -9.53
C LEU A 73 6.00 -15.64 -10.92
N SER A 74 6.97 -16.57 -10.95
CA SER A 74 7.51 -17.12 -12.20
C SER A 74 6.57 -18.10 -12.90
N SER A 75 5.68 -18.77 -12.16
CA SER A 75 4.79 -19.79 -12.70
C SER A 75 3.43 -19.25 -13.14
N GLY A 76 2.94 -18.16 -12.53
CA GLY A 76 1.62 -17.61 -12.87
C GLY A 76 1.38 -16.16 -12.45
N GLY A 77 2.44 -15.39 -12.21
CA GLY A 77 2.34 -13.99 -11.79
C GLY A 77 1.67 -13.82 -10.42
N PHE A 78 1.11 -12.63 -10.18
CA PHE A 78 0.51 -12.29 -8.87
C PHE A 78 -0.70 -13.14 -8.51
N ALA A 79 -1.39 -13.74 -9.49
CA ALA A 79 -2.49 -14.67 -9.23
C ALA A 79 -2.00 -15.96 -8.56
N ALA A 80 -0.89 -16.53 -9.05
CA ALA A 80 -0.27 -17.71 -8.45
C ALA A 80 0.31 -17.42 -7.06
N VAL A 81 0.87 -16.22 -6.84
CA VAL A 81 1.29 -15.77 -5.49
C VAL A 81 0.10 -15.68 -4.55
N GLY A 82 -1.03 -15.13 -5.01
CA GLY A 82 -2.26 -15.04 -4.21
C GLY A 82 -2.84 -16.41 -3.85
N GLU A 83 -2.76 -17.38 -4.76
CA GLU A 83 -3.17 -18.77 -4.51
C GLU A 83 -2.24 -19.45 -3.50
N GLU A 84 -0.92 -19.33 -3.66
CA GLU A 84 0.06 -19.87 -2.71
C GLU A 84 -0.11 -19.30 -1.29
N TRP A 85 -0.53 -18.04 -1.19
CA TRP A 85 -0.66 -17.34 0.08
C TRP A 85 -2.06 -17.38 0.69
N ASP A 86 -2.96 -18.16 0.10
CA ASP A 86 -4.34 -18.27 0.59
C ASP A 86 -5.05 -16.90 0.70
N ALA A 87 -4.86 -16.05 -0.30
CA ALA A 87 -5.41 -14.69 -0.34
C ALA A 87 -6.96 -14.66 -0.35
N GLY A 88 -7.60 -15.80 -0.58
CA GLY A 88 -9.06 -15.96 -0.51
C GLY A 88 -9.62 -16.03 0.91
N THR A 89 -8.78 -16.32 1.91
CA THR A 89 -9.24 -16.46 3.30
C THR A 89 -9.29 -15.11 4.00
N ALA A 90 -10.52 -14.70 4.32
CA ALA A 90 -10.79 -13.48 5.07
C ALA A 90 -10.37 -13.63 6.54
N VAL A 91 -9.77 -12.58 7.09
CA VAL A 91 -9.29 -12.51 8.48
C VAL A 91 -9.80 -11.23 9.10
N THR A 92 -10.23 -11.28 10.35
CA THR A 92 -10.62 -10.07 11.08
C THR A 92 -9.40 -9.35 11.64
N GLY A 93 -9.49 -8.03 11.82
CA GLY A 93 -8.37 -7.27 12.40
C GLY A 93 -8.02 -7.71 13.82
N GLU A 94 -9.00 -8.22 14.57
CA GLU A 94 -8.79 -8.76 15.91
C GLU A 94 -8.02 -10.09 15.87
N ASP A 95 -8.32 -10.97 14.92
CA ASP A 95 -7.54 -12.20 14.73
C ASP A 95 -6.10 -11.90 14.27
N ALA A 96 -5.92 -10.90 13.41
CA ALA A 96 -4.62 -10.57 12.84
C ALA A 96 -3.74 -9.76 13.80
N PHE A 97 -4.30 -8.83 14.58
CA PHE A 97 -3.57 -7.83 15.37
C PHE A 97 -3.99 -7.76 16.85
N GLY A 98 -4.84 -8.68 17.30
CA GLY A 98 -5.28 -8.75 18.70
C GLY A 98 -4.18 -9.21 19.66
N GLU A 99 -4.52 -9.27 20.94
CA GLU A 99 -3.58 -9.62 22.02
C GLU A 99 -3.18 -11.11 22.01
N GLU A 100 -4.01 -11.97 21.42
CA GLU A 100 -3.67 -13.38 21.21
C GLU A 100 -2.71 -13.52 20.02
N HIS A 101 -1.45 -13.75 20.31
CA HIS A 101 -0.42 -14.05 19.30
C HIS A 101 -0.57 -15.47 18.74
N ARG A 102 -1.59 -15.71 17.92
CA ARG A 102 -1.81 -16.99 17.21
C ARG A 102 -1.38 -16.90 15.74
N ARG A 103 -0.19 -16.34 15.50
CA ARG A 103 0.34 -16.06 14.15
C ARG A 103 0.31 -17.30 13.24
N ASP A 104 0.69 -18.45 13.78
CA ASP A 104 0.83 -19.71 13.02
C ASP A 104 -0.52 -20.32 12.62
N GLU A 105 -1.62 -19.85 13.21
CA GLU A 105 -2.99 -20.28 12.90
C GLU A 105 -3.66 -19.39 11.85
N LEU A 106 -3.03 -18.27 11.48
CA LEU A 106 -3.56 -17.34 10.48
C LEU A 106 -3.22 -17.79 9.05
N PRO A 107 -4.00 -17.36 8.04
CA PRO A 107 -3.69 -17.62 6.64
C PRO A 107 -2.30 -17.11 6.24
N ALA A 108 -1.70 -17.77 5.25
CA ALA A 108 -0.33 -17.51 4.84
C ALA A 108 -0.09 -16.05 4.41
N TRP A 109 -1.06 -15.38 3.78
CA TRP A 109 -0.92 -13.97 3.40
C TRP A 109 -0.69 -13.05 4.60
N VAL A 110 -1.30 -13.34 5.76
CA VAL A 110 -1.11 -12.55 6.98
C VAL A 110 0.29 -12.76 7.51
N GLN A 111 0.70 -14.02 7.66
CA GLN A 111 2.03 -14.38 8.16
C GLN A 111 3.14 -13.79 7.27
N ASN A 112 3.01 -13.97 5.95
CA ASN A 112 4.01 -13.53 4.99
C ASN A 112 4.09 -12.00 4.90
N MET A 113 2.97 -11.28 5.07
CA MET A 113 2.97 -9.81 5.14
C MET A 113 3.62 -9.29 6.42
N TYR A 114 3.44 -9.97 7.55
CA TYR A 114 4.18 -9.67 8.78
C TYR A 114 5.68 -9.84 8.59
N ASP A 115 6.11 -10.95 8.00
CA ASP A 115 7.52 -11.21 7.73
C ASP A 115 8.11 -10.20 6.75
N LEU A 116 7.38 -9.87 5.67
CA LEU A 116 7.77 -8.83 4.73
C LEU A 116 7.92 -7.46 5.38
N THR A 117 7.04 -7.13 6.34
CA THR A 117 7.12 -5.85 7.05
C THR A 117 8.38 -5.78 7.90
N TRP A 118 8.72 -6.84 8.62
CA TRP A 118 9.95 -6.90 9.41
C TRP A 118 11.21 -6.86 8.55
N ILE A 119 11.25 -7.67 7.48
CA ILE A 119 12.36 -7.68 6.52
C ILE A 119 12.51 -6.30 5.88
N GLY A 120 11.40 -5.68 5.45
CA GLY A 120 11.38 -4.35 4.87
C GLY A 120 11.86 -3.28 5.84
N ALA A 121 11.46 -3.36 7.12
CA ALA A 121 11.93 -2.44 8.15
C ALA A 121 13.45 -2.51 8.31
N ILE A 122 14.01 -3.72 8.45
CA ILE A 122 15.47 -3.92 8.57
C ILE A 122 16.17 -3.43 7.30
N ALA A 123 15.70 -3.86 6.13
CA ALA A 123 16.26 -3.47 4.84
C ALA A 123 16.23 -1.95 4.64
N SER A 124 15.20 -1.26 5.12
CA SER A 124 15.10 0.21 5.02
C SER A 124 16.17 0.92 5.85
N VAL A 125 16.42 0.46 7.09
CA VAL A 125 17.49 1.02 7.95
C VAL A 125 18.84 0.77 7.31
N LEU A 126 19.07 -0.46 6.82
CA LEU A 126 20.32 -0.81 6.16
C LEU A 126 20.54 0.03 4.89
N GLY A 127 19.54 0.11 4.02
CA GLY A 127 19.63 0.80 2.74
C GLY A 127 19.76 2.32 2.84
N VAL A 128 19.07 2.94 3.80
CA VAL A 128 19.04 4.41 3.92
C VAL A 128 20.17 4.94 4.81
N ILE A 129 20.56 4.20 5.85
CA ILE A 129 21.50 4.71 6.86
C ILE A 129 22.80 3.93 6.79
N VAL A 130 22.76 2.62 6.99
CA VAL A 130 23.97 1.82 7.27
C VAL A 130 24.86 1.72 6.05
N PHE A 131 24.33 1.35 4.88
CA PHE A 131 25.14 1.18 3.68
C PHE A 131 25.70 2.52 3.15
N PRO A 132 24.94 3.63 3.09
CA PRO A 132 25.51 4.92 2.71
C PRO A 132 26.59 5.41 3.68
N ALA A 133 26.38 5.26 4.99
CA ALA A 133 27.36 5.64 6.00
C ALA A 133 28.63 4.77 5.91
N TYR A 134 28.47 3.45 5.77
CA TYR A 134 29.58 2.53 5.57
C TYR A 134 30.39 2.90 4.31
N ASN A 135 29.70 3.11 3.18
CA ASN A 135 30.34 3.49 1.92
C ASN A 135 31.12 4.82 2.07
N TYR A 136 30.56 5.80 2.76
CA TYR A 136 31.24 7.07 3.04
C TYR A 136 32.49 6.89 3.91
N LEU A 137 32.42 6.09 4.98
CA LEU A 137 33.55 5.86 5.89
C LEU A 137 34.69 5.08 5.24
N VAL A 138 34.37 4.12 4.36
CA VAL A 138 35.36 3.41 3.54
C VAL A 138 35.99 4.36 2.52
N TYR A 139 35.18 5.14 1.79
CA TYR A 139 35.68 6.08 0.77
C TYR A 139 36.58 7.17 1.37
N THR A 140 36.28 7.63 2.58
CA THR A 140 37.09 8.62 3.31
C THR A 140 38.30 8.00 4.02
N GLY A 141 38.45 6.67 4.01
CA GLY A 141 39.58 5.95 4.60
C GLY A 141 39.58 5.89 6.13
N VAL A 142 38.45 6.23 6.77
CA VAL A 142 38.28 6.14 8.24
C VAL A 142 38.16 4.68 8.67
N LEU A 143 37.47 3.87 7.87
CA LEU A 143 37.42 2.41 7.99
C LEU A 143 38.26 1.81 6.85
N LYS A 144 39.02 0.74 7.16
CA LYS A 144 39.86 0.01 6.19
C LYS A 144 39.22 -1.31 5.82
#